data_AF-A0A081K9F2-F1
#
_entry.id   AF-A0A081K9F2-F1
#
_cell.length_a   1.000
_cell.length_b   1.000
_cell.length_c   1.000
_cell.angle_alpha   90.00
_cell.angle_beta   90.00
_cell.angle_gamma   90.00
#
_symmetry.space_group_name_H-M   'P 1'
#
loop_
_entity.id
_entity.type
_entity.pdbx_description
1 polymer ?
#
loop_
_entity_poly.entity_id
_entity_poly.type
_entity_poly.pdbx_seq_one_letter_code
_entity_poly.pdbx_strand_id
1 'polypeptide(L)'
;MSDWDFLHDMHNEGYNPDQIADAAACGYNPYEPTTFVDYGFSPNEWEEVEDEEFLSDRLLINTELEEIFEKLVYNAKEFHLLTNRYLQIWGELGELFGEIYYNIKRHKAHTKGSDGKLGNDFIEIKTISPEKNVDEVRVKRAGNFSKLLIVKINNDFSFESQMIHRKNLSRGTGSHARAKWQKDKSAKNA
;
A
#
# COMPACT_ATOMS: atom_id res chain seq x y z
N MET A 1 -11.05 7.51 -42.18
CA MET A 1 -12.23 7.39 -41.31
C MET A 1 -11.84 8.05 -40.00
N SER A 2 -12.73 8.84 -39.41
CA SER A 2 -12.42 9.57 -38.17
C SER A 2 -12.32 8.55 -37.04
N ASP A 3 -11.36 8.72 -36.13
CA ASP A 3 -11.13 7.84 -34.96
C ASP A 3 -12.35 7.73 -34.02
N TRP A 4 -13.44 8.44 -34.32
CA TRP A 4 -14.67 8.51 -33.54
C TRP A 4 -15.92 8.02 -34.30
N ASP A 5 -15.79 7.58 -35.55
CA ASP A 5 -16.94 7.12 -36.35
C ASP A 5 -17.63 5.90 -35.70
N PHE A 6 -16.89 5.05 -34.97
CA PHE A 6 -17.41 3.87 -34.28
C PHE A 6 -18.39 4.20 -33.12
N LEU A 7 -18.30 5.40 -32.53
CA LEU A 7 -19.22 5.82 -31.46
C LEU A 7 -20.63 6.04 -32.00
N HIS A 8 -20.76 6.46 -33.26
CA HIS A 8 -22.06 6.61 -33.91
C HIS A 8 -22.72 5.25 -34.18
N ASP A 9 -21.91 4.24 -34.52
CA ASP A 9 -22.39 2.86 -34.72
C ASP A 9 -22.85 2.23 -33.40
N MET A 10 -22.10 2.42 -32.30
CA MET A 10 -22.51 1.97 -30.96
C MET A 10 -23.85 2.55 -30.51
N HIS A 11 -24.11 3.83 -30.82
CA HIS A 11 -25.40 4.45 -30.50
C HIS A 11 -26.55 3.80 -31.28
N ASN A 12 -26.32 3.41 -32.54
CA ASN A 12 -27.34 2.79 -33.39
C ASN A 12 -27.57 1.30 -33.08
N GLU A 13 -26.58 0.62 -32.50
CA GLU A 13 -26.67 -0.78 -32.07
C GLU A 13 -27.28 -0.99 -30.67
N GLY A 14 -27.67 0.10 -30.00
CA GLY A 14 -28.43 0.04 -28.74
C GLY A 14 -27.57 -0.13 -27.48
N TYR A 15 -26.28 0.20 -27.55
CA TYR A 15 -25.41 0.27 -26.37
C TYR A 15 -25.90 1.37 -25.41
N ASN A 16 -25.70 1.15 -24.11
CA ASN A 16 -26.17 2.11 -23.11
C ASN A 16 -25.22 3.33 -23.03
N PRO A 17 -25.72 4.48 -22.51
CA PRO A 17 -24.94 5.72 -22.49
C PRO A 17 -23.62 5.63 -21.71
N ASP A 18 -23.56 4.82 -20.65
CA ASP A 18 -22.34 4.66 -19.84
C ASP A 18 -21.26 3.89 -20.61
N GLN A 19 -21.65 2.89 -21.41
CA GLN A 19 -20.73 2.14 -22.26
C GLN A 19 -20.14 3.00 -23.39
N ILE A 20 -20.96 3.88 -23.97
CA ILE A 20 -20.51 4.81 -25.02
C ILE A 20 -19.57 5.86 -24.43
N ALA A 21 -19.86 6.34 -23.21
CA ALA A 21 -19.01 7.30 -22.51
C ALA A 21 -17.64 6.71 -22.11
N ASP A 22 -17.61 5.45 -21.67
CA ASP A 22 -16.37 4.75 -21.32
C ASP A 22 -15.48 4.54 -22.56
N ALA A 23 -16.06 4.10 -23.68
CA ALA A 23 -15.35 3.95 -24.96
C ALA A 23 -14.82 5.30 -25.49
N ALA A 24 -15.62 6.37 -25.36
CA ALA A 24 -15.21 7.72 -25.74
C ALA A 24 -14.05 8.27 -24.88
N ALA A 25 -14.00 7.91 -23.59
CA ALA A 25 -12.97 8.38 -22.67
C ALA A 25 -11.62 7.67 -22.86
N CYS A 26 -11.65 6.40 -23.26
CA CYS A 26 -10.44 5.58 -23.45
C CYS A 26 -9.89 5.62 -24.88
N GLY A 27 -10.66 6.10 -25.87
CA GLY A 27 -10.24 6.12 -27.29
C GLY A 27 -10.13 4.72 -27.90
N TYR A 28 -10.87 3.74 -27.35
CA TYR A 28 -10.80 2.34 -27.75
C TYR A 28 -11.96 2.00 -28.69
N ASN A 29 -11.65 1.50 -29.89
CA ASN A 29 -12.64 0.97 -30.82
C ASN A 29 -12.95 -0.50 -30.48
N PRO A 30 -14.15 -0.84 -29.99
CA PRO A 30 -14.49 -2.22 -29.58
C PRO A 30 -14.60 -3.20 -30.74
N TYR A 31 -14.60 -2.73 -32.00
CA TYR A 31 -14.57 -3.57 -33.19
C TYR A 31 -13.16 -3.79 -33.73
N GLU A 32 -12.14 -3.13 -33.18
CA GLU A 32 -10.75 -3.49 -33.45
C GLU A 32 -10.32 -4.57 -32.47
N PRO A 33 -10.07 -5.81 -32.95
CA PRO A 33 -9.48 -6.84 -32.10
C PRO A 33 -8.03 -6.44 -31.83
N THR A 34 -7.79 -5.58 -30.84
CA THR A 34 -6.43 -5.25 -30.40
C THR A 34 -5.88 -6.43 -29.61
N THR A 35 -5.47 -7.46 -30.33
CA THR A 35 -4.67 -8.52 -29.75
C THR A 35 -3.22 -8.07 -29.79
N PHE A 36 -2.46 -8.27 -28.72
CA PHE A 36 -1.04 -7.84 -28.64
C PHE A 36 -0.18 -8.36 -29.80
N VAL A 37 -0.62 -9.44 -30.45
CA VAL A 37 -0.02 -10.00 -31.68
C VAL A 37 -0.09 -9.05 -32.88
N ASP A 38 -1.11 -8.18 -32.99
CA ASP A 38 -1.24 -7.24 -34.12
C ASP A 38 -0.21 -6.10 -34.06
N TYR A 39 0.36 -5.84 -32.88
CA TYR A 39 1.51 -4.93 -32.70
C TYR A 39 2.86 -5.65 -32.84
N GLY A 40 2.87 -6.91 -33.27
CA GLY A 40 4.08 -7.71 -33.44
C GLY A 40 4.61 -8.33 -32.16
N PHE A 41 3.87 -8.28 -31.05
CA PHE A 41 4.25 -8.92 -29.79
C PHE A 41 3.67 -10.33 -29.72
N SER A 42 4.52 -11.35 -29.88
CA SER A 42 4.12 -12.74 -29.72
C SER A 42 3.97 -13.11 -28.23
N PRO A 43 2.84 -13.69 -27.80
CA PRO A 43 2.66 -14.28 -26.47
C PRO A 43 3.73 -15.33 -26.08
N ASN A 44 4.48 -15.85 -27.05
CA ASN A 44 5.55 -16.82 -26.83
C ASN A 44 6.96 -16.20 -26.80
N GLU A 45 7.09 -14.88 -26.96
CA GLU A 45 8.35 -14.11 -26.88
C GLU A 45 8.47 -13.30 -25.59
N TRP A 46 7.57 -13.50 -24.62
CA TRP A 46 7.71 -12.91 -23.30
C TRP A 46 8.80 -13.66 -22.56
N GLU A 47 10.01 -13.10 -22.58
CA GLU A 47 11.04 -13.49 -21.62
C GLU A 47 10.63 -13.00 -20.23
N GLU A 48 10.75 -13.85 -19.22
CA GLU A 48 10.74 -13.41 -17.83
C GLU A 48 11.93 -12.46 -17.66
N VAL A 49 11.63 -11.16 -17.63
CA VAL A 49 12.66 -10.15 -17.44
C VAL A 49 13.07 -10.16 -15.96
N GLU A 50 14.00 -11.04 -15.61
CA GLU A 50 14.81 -10.87 -14.39
C GLU A 50 15.85 -9.77 -14.67
N ASP A 51 15.39 -8.53 -14.81
CA ASP A 51 16.28 -7.39 -14.99
C ASP A 51 17.12 -7.22 -13.71
N GLU A 52 18.38 -7.64 -13.75
CA GLU A 52 19.37 -7.32 -12.71
C GLU A 52 19.42 -5.81 -12.45
N GLU A 53 19.12 -4.98 -13.45
CA GLU A 53 18.98 -3.53 -13.34
C GLU A 53 17.74 -3.11 -12.52
N PHE A 54 16.59 -3.77 -12.70
CA PHE A 54 15.39 -3.52 -11.90
C PHE A 54 15.55 -4.02 -10.45
N LEU A 55 16.24 -5.15 -10.26
CA LEU A 55 16.60 -5.66 -8.94
C LEU A 55 17.62 -4.75 -8.27
N SER A 56 18.63 -4.25 -9.00
CA SER A 56 19.65 -3.35 -8.46
C SER A 56 19.04 -2.01 -8.10
N ASP A 57 18.20 -1.40 -8.96
CA ASP A 57 17.48 -0.17 -8.65
C ASP A 57 16.58 -0.34 -7.42
N ARG A 58 15.87 -1.46 -7.33
CA ARG A 58 15.02 -1.74 -6.17
C ARG A 58 15.83 -1.97 -4.88
N LEU A 59 17.00 -2.61 -4.97
CA LEU A 59 17.92 -2.80 -3.84
C LEU A 59 18.55 -1.46 -3.41
N LEU A 60 18.92 -0.60 -4.37
CA LEU A 60 19.46 0.73 -4.13
C LEU A 60 18.42 1.65 -3.48
N ILE A 61 17.18 1.65 -3.99
CA ILE A 61 16.06 2.41 -3.39
C ILE A 61 15.81 1.95 -1.96
N ASN A 62 15.85 0.64 -1.70
CA ASN A 62 15.67 0.14 -0.35
C ASN A 62 16.80 0.60 0.58
N THR A 63 18.04 0.68 0.07
CA THR A 63 19.21 1.15 0.84
C THR A 63 19.11 2.63 1.22
N GLU A 64 18.77 3.51 0.28
CA GLU A 64 18.60 4.94 0.58
C GLU A 64 17.43 5.20 1.54
N LEU A 65 16.33 4.45 1.36
CA LEU A 65 15.16 4.55 2.22
C LEU A 65 15.44 4.05 3.64
N GLU A 66 16.16 2.93 3.77
CA GLU A 66 16.66 2.40 5.05
C GLU A 66 17.53 3.45 5.77
N GLU A 67 18.46 4.10 5.06
CA GLU A 67 19.27 5.16 5.67
C GLU A 67 18.43 6.35 6.17
N ILE A 68 17.43 6.78 5.39
CA ILE A 68 16.53 7.87 5.80
C ILE A 68 15.74 7.44 7.04
N PHE A 69 15.22 6.21 7.04
CA PHE A 69 14.49 5.66 8.17
C PHE A 69 15.34 5.64 9.45
N GLU A 70 16.57 5.12 9.37
CA GLU A 70 17.49 5.09 10.51
C GLU A 70 17.82 6.50 11.04
N LYS A 71 18.10 7.45 10.13
CA LYS A 71 18.36 8.85 10.50
C LYS A 71 17.14 9.50 11.17
N LEU A 72 15.93 9.22 10.71
CA LEU A 72 14.70 9.73 11.34
C LEU A 72 14.50 9.14 12.75
N VAL A 73 14.72 7.84 12.91
CA VAL A 73 14.64 7.17 14.23
C VAL A 73 15.69 7.74 15.19
N TYR A 74 16.94 7.86 14.73
CA TYR A 74 18.04 8.44 15.51
C TYR A 74 17.71 9.87 15.97
N ASN A 75 17.30 10.74 15.05
CA ASN A 75 16.97 12.13 15.37
C ASN A 75 15.77 12.24 16.31
N ALA A 76 14.75 11.38 16.16
CA ALA A 76 13.62 11.35 17.08
C ALA A 76 14.03 10.92 18.49
N LYS A 77 14.96 9.97 18.61
CA LYS A 77 15.55 9.54 19.88
C LYS A 77 16.37 10.64 20.54
N GLU A 78 17.30 11.25 19.81
CA GLU A 78 18.14 12.35 20.32
C GLU A 78 17.29 13.55 20.75
N PHE A 79 16.27 13.91 19.96
CA PHE A 79 15.34 14.98 20.32
C PHE A 79 14.61 14.68 21.64
N HIS A 80 14.18 13.43 21.84
CA HIS A 80 13.54 13.03 23.09
C HIS A 80 14.50 13.07 24.27
N LEU A 81 15.72 12.55 24.12
CA LEU A 81 16.73 12.58 25.19
C LEU A 81 17.08 14.02 25.60
N LEU A 82 17.19 14.94 24.64
CA LEU A 82 17.55 16.33 24.90
C LEU A 82 16.39 17.17 25.45
N THR A 83 15.16 16.93 24.99
CA THR A 83 14.03 17.83 25.27
C THR A 83 12.94 17.22 26.14
N ASN A 84 13.01 15.91 26.41
CA ASN A 84 11.95 15.12 27.04
C ASN A 84 10.59 15.22 26.32
N ARG A 85 10.60 15.49 25.01
CA ARG A 85 9.41 15.57 24.15
C ARG A 85 9.55 14.61 22.98
N TYR A 86 8.44 14.16 22.42
CA TYR A 86 8.41 13.26 21.28
C TYR A 86 8.20 14.01 19.96
N LEU A 87 8.96 13.66 18.92
CA LEU A 87 8.65 14.08 17.54
C LEU A 87 7.40 13.34 17.06
N GLN A 88 6.42 14.08 16.53
CA GLN A 88 5.12 13.53 16.12
C GLN A 88 5.16 12.96 14.69
N ILE A 89 6.14 12.09 14.41
CA ILE A 89 6.40 11.49 13.08
C ILE A 89 6.05 9.99 13.02
N TRP A 90 5.34 9.48 14.03
CA TRP A 90 5.10 8.04 14.22
C TRP A 90 4.33 7.36 13.08
N GLY A 91 3.38 8.07 12.46
CA GLY A 91 2.65 7.54 11.30
C GLY A 91 3.61 7.25 10.14
N GLU A 92 4.45 8.23 9.81
CA GLU A 92 5.43 8.11 8.72
C GLU A 92 6.45 7.01 8.99
N LEU A 93 6.98 6.92 10.21
CA LEU A 93 7.90 5.84 10.58
C LEU A 93 7.24 4.46 10.46
N GLY A 94 5.95 4.34 10.78
CA GLY A 94 5.22 3.08 10.62
C GLY A 94 5.04 2.69 9.14
N GLU A 95 4.75 3.66 8.28
CA GLU A 95 4.62 3.43 6.83
C GLU A 95 5.97 3.05 6.20
N LEU A 96 7.03 3.78 6.52
CA LEU A 96 8.40 3.46 6.07
C LEU A 96 8.83 2.07 6.53
N PHE A 97 8.56 1.72 7.79
CA PHE A 97 8.82 0.38 8.31
C PHE A 97 8.07 -0.70 7.50
N GLY A 98 6.82 -0.44 7.13
CA GLY A 98 6.05 -1.36 6.28
C GLY A 98 6.66 -1.53 4.88
N GLU A 99 7.15 -0.44 4.29
CA GLU A 99 7.81 -0.47 2.98
C GLU A 99 9.11 -1.28 3.03
N ILE A 100 9.99 -0.97 3.98
CA ILE A 100 11.32 -1.60 4.14
C ILE A 100 11.19 -3.09 4.50
N TYR A 101 10.50 -3.40 5.60
CA TYR A 101 10.54 -4.76 6.18
C TYR A 101 9.52 -5.73 5.60
N TYR A 102 8.45 -5.22 4.98
CA TYR A 102 7.40 -6.05 4.36
C TYR A 102 7.30 -5.89 2.85
N ASN A 103 8.14 -5.04 2.23
CA ASN A 103 8.04 -4.71 0.80
C ASN A 103 6.64 -4.17 0.41
N ILE A 104 6.00 -3.43 1.32
CA ILE A 104 4.70 -2.80 1.04
C ILE A 104 4.91 -1.64 0.09
N LYS A 105 4.29 -1.73 -1.10
CA LYS A 105 4.27 -0.61 -2.05
C LYS A 105 3.28 0.43 -1.54
N ARG A 106 3.76 1.56 -1.03
CA ARG A 106 2.92 2.66 -0.54
C ARG A 106 2.11 3.27 -1.67
N HIS A 107 0.90 3.70 -1.37
CA HIS A 107 0.12 4.51 -2.30
C HIS A 107 0.66 5.94 -2.33
N LYS A 108 0.27 6.71 -3.35
CA LYS A 108 0.52 8.17 -3.34
C LYS A 108 -0.16 8.79 -2.11
N ALA A 109 0.46 9.83 -1.57
CA ALA A 109 -0.12 10.60 -0.48
C ALA A 109 -1.58 10.98 -0.77
N HIS A 110 -2.42 10.95 0.26
CA HIS A 110 -3.86 11.24 0.19
C HIS A 110 -4.73 10.25 -0.60
N THR A 111 -4.20 9.08 -0.97
CA THR A 111 -5.02 8.00 -1.51
C THR A 111 -6.07 7.57 -0.48
N LYS A 112 -7.33 7.49 -0.89
CA LYS A 112 -8.43 7.05 -0.02
C LYS A 112 -8.39 5.53 0.10
N GLY A 113 -8.41 5.01 1.33
CA GLY A 113 -8.52 3.58 1.57
C GLY A 113 -7.42 3.10 2.50
N SER A 114 -6.57 2.21 2.00
CA SER A 114 -5.41 1.65 2.68
C SER A 114 -4.16 2.52 2.44
N ASP A 115 -3.07 2.19 3.13
CA ASP A 115 -1.80 2.94 3.04
C ASP A 115 -0.87 2.37 1.96
N GLY A 116 -0.97 1.08 1.64
CA GLY A 116 -0.22 0.47 0.54
C GLY A 116 -0.76 -0.88 0.07
N LYS A 117 0.03 -1.60 -0.74
CA LYS A 117 -0.26 -2.95 -1.21
C LYS A 117 0.93 -3.90 -1.01
N LEU A 118 0.61 -5.15 -0.69
CA LEU A 118 1.52 -6.28 -0.69
C LEU A 118 0.94 -7.38 -1.58
N GLY A 119 1.45 -7.49 -2.81
CA GLY A 119 0.82 -8.31 -3.85
C GLY A 119 -0.63 -7.86 -4.11
N ASN A 120 -1.58 -8.78 -3.92
CA ASN A 120 -3.01 -8.51 -4.07
C ASN A 120 -3.69 -7.95 -2.81
N ASP A 121 -2.98 -7.92 -1.69
CA ASP A 121 -3.54 -7.43 -0.43
C ASP A 121 -3.40 -5.91 -0.29
N PHE A 122 -4.49 -5.25 0.10
CA PHE A 122 -4.49 -3.85 0.51
C PHE A 122 -4.14 -3.77 2.00
N ILE A 123 -3.08 -3.03 2.33
CA ILE A 123 -2.52 -2.97 3.68
C ILE A 123 -2.82 -1.62 4.33
N GLU A 124 -3.58 -1.66 5.42
CA GLU A 124 -3.70 -0.53 6.35
C GLU A 124 -2.56 -0.63 7.37
N ILE A 125 -1.87 0.46 7.64
CA ILE A 125 -0.79 0.58 8.60
C ILE A 125 -1.27 1.46 9.76
N LYS A 126 -1.04 1.00 10.99
CA LYS A 126 -1.30 1.78 12.20
C LYS A 126 -0.13 1.70 13.17
N THR A 127 0.37 2.86 13.54
CA THR A 127 1.45 2.95 14.52
C THR A 127 0.91 3.10 15.95
N ILE A 128 1.48 2.35 16.89
CA ILE A 128 1.39 2.57 18.33
C ILE A 128 2.67 3.30 18.73
N SER A 129 2.54 4.56 19.15
CA SER A 129 3.66 5.40 19.56
C SER A 129 4.14 5.06 20.98
N PRO A 130 5.37 5.45 21.35
CA PRO A 130 5.93 5.15 22.68
C PRO A 130 5.12 5.78 23.82
N GLU A 131 4.55 6.96 23.57
CA GLU A 131 3.72 7.71 24.53
C GLU A 131 2.32 7.09 24.76
N LYS A 132 1.91 6.12 23.94
CA LYS A 132 0.57 5.56 24.01
C LYS A 132 0.50 4.44 25.07
N ASN A 133 -0.24 4.70 26.14
CA ASN A 133 -0.45 3.73 27.23
C ASN A 133 -1.37 2.54 26.87
N VAL A 134 -1.99 2.55 25.68
CA VAL A 134 -2.94 1.52 25.26
C VAL A 134 -2.43 0.81 24.02
N ASP A 135 -2.18 -0.47 24.20
CA ASP A 135 -1.77 -1.46 23.21
C ASP A 135 -2.96 -1.86 22.30
N GLU A 136 -3.65 -0.88 21.73
CA GLU A 136 -4.74 -1.07 20.76
C GLU A 136 -4.69 -0.03 19.64
N VAL A 137 -5.15 -0.43 18.45
CA VAL A 137 -5.41 0.48 17.33
C VAL A 137 -6.85 0.36 16.86
N ARG A 138 -7.32 1.41 16.18
CA ARG A 138 -8.65 1.49 15.61
C ARG A 138 -8.55 1.74 14.12
N VAL A 139 -9.33 0.99 13.36
CA VAL A 139 -9.42 1.14 11.89
C VAL A 139 -10.88 1.31 11.50
N LYS A 140 -11.13 2.11 10.46
CA LYS A 140 -12.49 2.33 9.95
C LYS A 140 -12.96 1.06 9.25
N ARG A 141 -14.16 0.57 9.60
CA ARG A 141 -14.75 -0.59 8.92
C ARG A 141 -15.10 -0.32 7.47
N ALA A 142 -15.32 0.93 7.09
CA ALA A 142 -15.56 1.33 5.71
C ALA A 142 -14.27 1.44 4.86
N GLY A 143 -13.08 1.36 5.48
CA GLY A 143 -11.81 1.43 4.74
C GLY A 143 -11.65 0.24 3.80
N ASN A 144 -10.96 0.43 2.67
CA ASN A 144 -10.68 -0.62 1.71
C ASN A 144 -9.30 -1.25 1.97
N PHE A 145 -9.23 -2.17 2.94
CA PHE A 145 -8.02 -2.94 3.26
C PHE A 145 -8.35 -4.43 3.45
N SER A 146 -7.42 -5.33 3.17
CA SER A 146 -7.54 -6.77 3.44
C SER A 146 -6.74 -7.23 4.66
N LYS A 147 -5.65 -6.51 4.99
CA LYS A 147 -4.81 -6.75 6.18
C LYS A 147 -4.47 -5.44 6.88
N LEU A 148 -4.28 -5.53 8.19
CA LEU A 148 -3.81 -4.46 9.06
C LEU A 148 -2.41 -4.80 9.56
N LEU A 149 -1.44 -3.96 9.27
CA LEU A 149 -0.13 -3.98 9.90
C LEU A 149 -0.14 -3.02 11.09
N ILE A 150 0.05 -3.56 12.29
CA ILE A 150 0.32 -2.77 13.48
C ILE A 150 1.83 -2.66 13.63
N VAL A 151 2.36 -1.45 13.71
CA VAL A 151 3.76 -1.18 14.04
C VAL A 151 3.81 -0.53 15.41
N LYS A 152 4.51 -1.12 16.36
CA LYS A 152 4.67 -0.60 17.71
C LYS A 152 6.09 -0.07 17.88
N ILE A 153 6.21 1.19 18.31
CA ILE A 153 7.48 1.82 18.65
C ILE A 153 7.56 1.87 20.17
N ASN A 154 8.58 1.23 20.74
CA ASN A 154 8.80 1.18 22.18
C ASN A 154 9.52 2.43 22.69
N ASN A 155 9.59 2.59 24.03
CA ASN A 155 10.25 3.73 24.67
C ASN A 155 11.75 3.83 24.39
N ASP A 156 12.39 2.73 24.01
CA ASP A 156 13.79 2.66 23.58
C ASP A 156 13.96 2.88 22.07
N PHE A 157 12.89 3.26 21.36
CA PHE A 157 12.82 3.43 19.91
C PHE A 157 13.02 2.12 19.12
N SER A 158 12.88 0.96 19.75
CA SER A 158 12.78 -0.33 19.04
C SER A 158 11.41 -0.52 18.41
N PHE A 159 11.35 -1.30 17.33
CA PHE A 159 10.14 -1.56 16.57
C PHE A 159 9.69 -3.01 16.72
N GLU A 160 8.41 -3.22 17.00
CA GLU A 160 7.73 -4.51 16.91
C GLU A 160 6.61 -4.39 15.87
N SER A 161 6.22 -5.49 15.21
CA SER A 161 5.08 -5.46 14.29
C SER A 161 4.21 -6.70 14.33
N GLN A 162 2.95 -6.53 13.95
CA GLN A 162 1.94 -7.58 13.92
C GLN A 162 1.02 -7.40 12.70
N MET A 163 0.98 -8.41 11.82
CA MET A 163 0.09 -8.43 10.65
C MET A 163 -1.21 -9.19 10.97
N ILE A 164 -2.36 -8.54 10.79
CA ILE A 164 -3.68 -9.10 11.11
C ILE A 164 -4.56 -9.10 9.86
N HIS A 165 -5.05 -10.27 9.44
CA HIS A 165 -6.08 -10.34 8.40
C HIS A 165 -7.36 -9.67 8.87
N ARG A 166 -7.99 -8.86 8.00
CA ARG A 166 -9.24 -8.15 8.32
C ARG A 166 -10.36 -9.07 8.79
N LYS A 167 -10.46 -10.27 8.23
CA LYS A 167 -11.44 -11.29 8.64
C LYS A 167 -11.29 -11.73 10.11
N ASN A 168 -10.10 -11.56 10.70
CA ASN A 168 -9.80 -11.89 12.09
C ASN A 168 -10.03 -10.70 13.04
N LEU A 169 -10.33 -9.52 12.52
CA LEU A 169 -10.69 -8.37 13.36
C LEU A 169 -12.07 -8.60 14.01
N SER A 170 -12.23 -8.09 15.23
CA SER A 170 -13.47 -8.23 15.99
C SER A 170 -14.69 -7.78 15.17
N ARG A 171 -15.66 -8.68 15.03
CA ARG A 171 -16.97 -8.36 14.43
C ARG A 171 -17.74 -7.46 15.38
N GLY A 172 -18.37 -6.42 14.87
CA GLY A 172 -19.11 -5.44 15.67
C GLY A 172 -19.84 -4.45 14.79
N THR A 173 -20.85 -3.78 15.35
CA THR A 173 -21.77 -2.87 14.64
C THR A 173 -21.28 -1.43 14.56
N GLY A 174 -20.25 -1.06 15.32
CA GLY A 174 -19.69 0.30 15.31
C GLY A 174 -18.86 0.62 14.06
N SER A 175 -18.69 1.91 13.76
CA SER A 175 -17.93 2.41 12.60
C SER A 175 -16.45 2.00 12.57
N HIS A 176 -15.90 1.62 13.72
CA HIS A 176 -14.51 1.20 13.87
C HIS A 176 -14.40 -0.25 14.34
N ALA A 177 -13.37 -0.93 13.85
CA ALA A 177 -12.87 -2.18 14.42
C ALA A 177 -11.70 -1.88 15.35
N ARG A 178 -11.62 -2.62 16.46
CA ARG A 178 -10.47 -2.58 17.38
C ARG A 178 -9.59 -3.79 17.13
N ALA A 179 -8.29 -3.54 17.05
CA ALA A 179 -7.25 -4.55 17.05
C ALA A 179 -6.35 -4.32 18.27
N LYS A 180 -6.16 -5.36 19.07
CA LYS A 180 -5.23 -5.31 20.20
C LYS A 180 -3.85 -5.78 19.72
N TRP A 181 -2.81 -5.12 20.20
CA TRP A 181 -1.47 -5.64 20.13
C TRP A 181 -1.41 -6.93 20.93
N GLN A 182 -1.05 -8.03 20.28
CA GLN A 182 -0.75 -9.27 20.96
C GLN A 182 0.75 -9.46 20.90
N LYS A 183 1.39 -9.49 22.06
CA LYS A 183 2.80 -9.87 22.13
C LYS A 183 2.89 -11.33 21.70
N ASP A 184 3.23 -11.57 20.44
CA ASP A 184 3.49 -12.92 19.98
C ASP A 184 4.58 -13.49 20.88
N LYS A 185 4.30 -14.63 21.52
CA LYS A 185 5.30 -15.39 22.31
C LYS A 185 6.35 -16.05 21.40
N SER A 186 6.40 -15.67 20.12
CA SER A 186 7.15 -16.31 19.06
C SER A 186 7.71 -15.28 18.08
N ALA A 187 8.42 -14.26 18.57
CA ALA A 187 9.36 -13.53 17.74
C ALA A 187 10.76 -14.05 18.06
N LYS A 188 11.35 -14.83 17.14
CA LYS A 188 12.78 -15.06 17.12
C LYS A 188 13.43 -13.70 16.85
N ASN A 189 14.42 -13.36 17.68
CA ASN A 189 15.30 -12.22 17.44
C ASN A 189 15.86 -12.31 16.01
N ALA A 190 15.62 -11.27 15.22
CA ALA A 190 16.42 -10.94 14.05
C ALA A 190 17.39 -9.83 14.47
#